data_AF-A0A0K8RI02-F1
#
_entry.id   AF-A0A0K8RI02-F1
#
_cell.length_a   1.000
_cell.length_b   1.000
_cell.length_c   1.000
_cell.angle_alpha   90.00
_cell.angle_beta   90.00
_cell.angle_gamma   90.00
#
_symmetry.space_group_name_H-M   'P 1'
#
loop_
_entity.id
_entity.type
_entity.pdbx_description
1 polymer ?
#
loop_
_entity_poly.entity_id
_entity_poly.type
_entity_poly.pdbx_seq_one_letter_code
_entity_poly.pdbx_strand_id
1 'polypeptide(L)'
;MDVASTVAYFYPRLLPLHDVDVDAVDLPVALRCTAEKVREDGVYLLENGIHMFMWIGMAVDPDFLQNVFAQPVAVRIDIDKTALLELNTPISRRVRDIVARVRAERQRCMRLTLVRQGDKMELVFRQFLVEDRHGEASPSYVDFLCHLHKEIRNLLS
;
A
#
# COMPACT_ATOMS: atom_id res chain seq x y z
N MET A 1 15.02 11.29 12.19
CA MET A 1 13.59 11.28 11.83
C MET A 1 12.83 11.82 13.03
N ASP A 2 11.79 12.60 12.83
CA ASP A 2 10.83 12.94 13.89
C ASP A 2 9.96 11.71 14.22
N VAL A 3 9.17 11.82 15.30
CA VAL A 3 8.33 10.70 15.77
C VAL A 3 7.36 10.25 14.68
N ALA A 4 6.71 11.19 14.00
CA ALA A 4 5.72 10.89 12.97
C ALA A 4 6.32 10.19 11.74
N SER A 5 7.52 10.59 11.28
CA SER A 5 8.19 9.87 10.19
C SER A 5 8.69 8.51 10.61
N THR A 6 9.09 8.34 11.88
CA THR A 6 9.59 7.06 12.40
C THR A 6 8.47 6.03 12.47
N VAL A 7 7.28 6.43 12.95
CA VAL A 7 6.09 5.57 12.98
C VAL A 7 5.75 5.07 11.58
N ALA A 8 5.70 5.96 10.59
CA ALA A 8 5.38 5.60 9.21
C ALA A 8 6.45 4.74 8.54
N TYR A 9 7.70 4.91 8.93
CA TYR A 9 8.81 4.13 8.39
C TYR A 9 8.75 2.67 8.85
N PHE A 10 8.45 2.42 10.14
CA PHE A 10 8.35 1.07 10.70
C PHE A 10 6.99 0.41 10.46
N TYR A 11 5.91 1.18 10.48
CA TYR A 11 4.57 0.71 10.18
C TYR A 11 4.01 1.55 9.02
N PRO A 12 4.22 1.09 7.77
CA PRO A 12 3.71 1.75 6.57
C PRO A 12 2.20 1.95 6.63
N ARG A 13 1.67 2.90 5.86
CA ARG A 13 0.23 3.03 5.68
C ARG A 13 -0.19 2.32 4.40
N LEU A 14 -1.15 1.42 4.50
CA LEU A 14 -1.79 0.73 3.37
C LEU A 14 -3.20 1.31 3.17
N LEU A 15 -3.43 2.03 2.08
CA LEU A 15 -4.69 2.70 1.79
C LEU A 15 -5.41 2.01 0.63
N PRO A 16 -6.68 1.59 0.78
CA PRO A 16 -7.45 1.04 -0.33
C PRO A 16 -7.86 2.17 -1.28
N LEU A 17 -7.66 1.96 -2.58
CA LEU A 17 -8.01 2.91 -3.65
C LEU A 17 -9.17 2.46 -4.52
N HIS A 18 -9.51 1.18 -4.51
CA HIS A 18 -10.55 0.58 -5.36
C HIS A 18 -11.97 0.93 -4.91
N ASP A 19 -12.20 1.06 -3.60
CA ASP A 19 -13.51 1.35 -3.00
C ASP A 19 -13.62 2.80 -2.48
N VAL A 20 -12.86 3.74 -3.06
CA VAL A 20 -12.88 5.13 -2.57
C VAL A 20 -14.14 5.86 -3.03
N ASP A 21 -14.80 6.52 -2.08
CA ASP A 21 -15.83 7.50 -2.39
C ASP A 21 -15.18 8.71 -3.08
N VAL A 22 -15.73 9.06 -4.25
CA VAL A 22 -15.22 10.10 -5.12
C VAL A 22 -15.56 11.49 -4.59
N ASP A 23 -16.66 11.62 -3.85
CA ASP A 23 -17.12 12.89 -3.29
C ASP A 23 -16.58 13.12 -1.87
N ALA A 24 -16.06 12.08 -1.22
CA ALA A 24 -15.43 12.20 0.09
C ALA A 24 -14.20 13.09 0.03
N VAL A 25 -13.99 13.88 1.09
CA VAL A 25 -12.81 14.75 1.21
C VAL A 25 -11.68 14.01 1.91
N ASP A 26 -11.98 13.22 2.93
CA ASP A 26 -10.96 12.60 3.80
C ASP A 26 -10.19 11.46 3.12
N LEU A 27 -9.00 11.14 3.63
CA LEU A 27 -8.27 9.97 3.15
C LEU A 27 -9.00 8.67 3.52
N PRO A 28 -8.93 7.62 2.69
CA PRO A 28 -9.50 6.32 3.05
C PRO A 28 -8.85 5.78 4.32
N VAL A 29 -9.60 4.97 5.07
CA VAL A 29 -9.11 4.37 6.31
C VAL A 29 -7.99 3.38 5.97
N ALA A 30 -6.85 3.54 6.65
CA ALA A 30 -5.72 2.64 6.47
C ALA A 30 -6.05 1.22 6.93
N LEU A 31 -5.63 0.25 6.12
CA LEU A 31 -5.70 -1.17 6.42
C LEU A 31 -4.43 -1.62 7.13
N ARG A 32 -4.52 -2.77 7.81
CA ARG A 32 -3.37 -3.44 8.42
C ARG A 32 -2.39 -3.90 7.34
N CYS A 33 -1.10 -3.80 7.62
CA CYS A 33 -0.02 -4.20 6.72
C CYS A 33 0.17 -5.72 6.69
N THR A 34 -0.83 -6.44 6.18
CA THR A 34 -0.83 -7.90 5.98
C THR A 34 -1.37 -8.25 4.59
N ALA A 35 -0.86 -9.33 4.01
CA ALA A 35 -1.28 -9.88 2.74
C ALA A 35 -2.75 -10.34 2.77
N GLU A 36 -3.28 -10.70 3.94
CA GLU A 36 -4.70 -11.06 4.09
C GLU A 36 -5.65 -9.91 3.73
N LYS A 37 -5.18 -8.65 3.83
CA LYS A 37 -5.97 -7.46 3.47
C LYS A 37 -5.75 -7.01 2.03
N VAL A 38 -4.82 -7.63 1.30
CA VAL A 38 -4.52 -7.32 -0.09
C VAL A 38 -5.23 -8.33 -0.98
N ARG A 39 -6.33 -7.90 -1.60
CA ARG A 39 -7.15 -8.73 -2.49
C ARG A 39 -6.79 -8.55 -3.96
N GLU A 40 -6.96 -9.59 -4.78
CA GLU A 40 -6.66 -9.58 -6.21
C GLU A 40 -7.56 -8.65 -7.05
N ASP A 41 -8.74 -8.33 -6.53
CA ASP A 41 -9.70 -7.38 -7.13
C ASP A 41 -9.48 -5.94 -6.66
N GLY A 42 -8.46 -5.69 -5.85
CA GLY A 42 -8.20 -4.39 -5.25
C GLY A 42 -7.03 -3.62 -5.86
N VAL A 43 -7.06 -2.31 -5.63
CA VAL A 43 -5.92 -1.40 -5.80
C VAL A 43 -5.59 -0.78 -4.46
N TYR A 44 -4.31 -0.74 -4.10
CA TYR A 44 -3.85 -0.26 -2.80
C TYR A 44 -2.64 0.68 -2.96
N LEU A 45 -2.58 1.71 -2.12
CA LEU A 45 -1.44 2.60 -2.00
C LEU A 45 -0.71 2.29 -0.69
N LEU A 46 0.56 1.89 -0.77
CA LEU A 46 1.43 1.68 0.37
C LEU A 46 2.47 2.80 0.43
N GLU A 47 2.66 3.40 1.59
CA GLU A 47 3.69 4.43 1.78
C GLU A 47 4.39 4.27 3.13
N ASN A 48 5.70 4.55 3.17
CA ASN A 48 6.52 4.52 4.39
C ASN A 48 7.31 5.82 4.64
N GLY A 49 6.86 6.93 4.06
CA GLY A 49 7.53 8.24 4.09
C GLY A 49 8.75 8.39 3.17
N ILE A 50 9.23 7.30 2.54
CA ILE A 50 10.38 7.33 1.61
C ILE A 50 9.96 6.78 0.24
N HIS A 51 9.33 5.62 0.24
CA HIS A 51 8.81 4.92 -0.92
C HIS A 51 7.29 4.97 -0.90
N MET A 52 6.71 5.04 -2.10
CA MET A 52 5.28 4.97 -2.31
C MET A 52 5.00 3.95 -3.42
N PHE A 53 4.30 2.88 -3.07
CA PHE A 53 3.91 1.82 -3.99
C PHE A 53 2.42 1.89 -4.25
N MET A 54 2.02 1.75 -5.51
CA MET A 54 0.63 1.49 -5.85
C MET A 54 0.53 0.07 -6.39
N TRP A 55 -0.03 -0.81 -5.56
CA TRP A 55 -0.26 -2.19 -5.91
C TRP A 55 -1.59 -2.33 -6.67
N ILE A 56 -1.56 -3.07 -7.77
CA ILE A 56 -2.68 -3.27 -8.68
C ILE A 56 -2.90 -4.78 -8.82
N GLY A 57 -4.07 -5.24 -8.39
CA GLY A 57 -4.48 -6.63 -8.53
C GLY A 57 -4.83 -6.99 -9.97
N MET A 58 -4.74 -8.28 -10.30
CA MET A 58 -5.03 -8.78 -11.65
C MET A 58 -6.53 -8.86 -11.97
N ALA A 59 -7.39 -8.91 -10.95
CA ALA A 59 -8.85 -9.04 -11.06
C ALA A 59 -9.60 -7.74 -10.76
N VAL A 60 -8.91 -6.59 -10.78
CA VAL A 60 -9.51 -5.27 -10.57
C VAL A 60 -10.56 -4.99 -11.65
N ASP A 61 -11.63 -4.30 -11.26
CA ASP A 61 -12.69 -3.86 -12.17
C ASP A 61 -12.12 -3.13 -13.41
N PRO A 62 -12.39 -3.62 -14.64
CA PRO A 62 -11.97 -2.98 -15.88
C PRO A 62 -12.40 -1.52 -15.98
N ASP A 63 -13.55 -1.14 -15.42
CA ASP A 63 -14.03 0.24 -15.44
C ASP A 63 -13.15 1.14 -14.58
N PHE A 64 -12.71 0.65 -13.40
CA PHE A 64 -11.74 1.36 -12.58
C PHE A 64 -10.42 1.53 -13.33
N LEU A 65 -9.90 0.45 -13.93
CA LEU A 65 -8.63 0.47 -14.65
C LEU A 65 -8.67 1.43 -15.85
N GLN A 66 -9.76 1.42 -16.62
CA GLN A 66 -9.95 2.30 -17.75
C GLN A 66 -10.02 3.77 -17.29
N ASN A 67 -10.72 4.04 -16.19
CA ASN A 67 -10.89 5.40 -15.71
C ASN A 67 -9.64 5.96 -15.02
N VAL A 68 -8.77 5.13 -14.45
CA VAL A 68 -7.56 5.57 -13.71
C VAL A 68 -6.27 5.43 -14.53
N PHE A 69 -6.12 4.34 -15.29
CA PHE A 69 -4.91 4.00 -16.05
C PHE A 69 -5.09 4.06 -17.57
N ALA A 70 -6.29 4.39 -18.07
CA ALA A 70 -6.63 4.39 -19.50
C ALA A 70 -6.38 3.02 -20.18
N GLN A 71 -6.42 1.94 -19.41
CA GLN A 71 -6.23 0.58 -19.88
C GLN A 71 -7.34 -0.33 -19.34
N PRO A 72 -7.95 -1.19 -20.15
CA PRO A 72 -9.04 -2.05 -19.71
C PRO A 72 -8.57 -3.31 -18.95
N VAL A 73 -7.26 -3.60 -18.92
CA VAL A 73 -6.69 -4.82 -18.32
C VAL A 73 -5.40 -4.49 -17.58
N ALA A 74 -5.24 -5.04 -16.36
CA ALA A 74 -4.10 -4.78 -15.49
C ALA A 74 -2.73 -5.09 -16.15
N VAL A 75 -2.67 -6.13 -16.98
CA VAL A 75 -1.46 -6.54 -17.73
C VAL A 75 -0.95 -5.48 -18.71
N ARG A 76 -1.83 -4.60 -19.20
CA ARG A 76 -1.46 -3.54 -20.16
C ARG A 76 -1.00 -2.26 -19.48
N ILE A 77 -1.06 -2.18 -18.16
CA ILE A 77 -0.65 -0.98 -17.41
C ILE A 77 0.86 -0.86 -17.46
N ASP A 78 1.36 0.23 -17.99
CA ASP A 78 2.79 0.51 -18.02
C ASP A 78 3.30 0.83 -16.61
N ILE A 79 3.99 -0.14 -15.98
CA ILE A 79 4.51 -0.04 -14.61
C ILE A 79 5.79 0.80 -14.50
N ASP A 80 6.47 1.05 -15.62
CA ASP A 80 7.69 1.88 -15.66
C ASP A 80 7.34 3.37 -15.53
N LYS A 81 6.07 3.73 -15.76
CA LYS A 81 5.56 5.06 -15.49
C LYS A 81 5.49 5.31 -13.98
N THR A 82 6.28 6.29 -13.54
CA THR A 82 6.34 6.75 -12.15
C THR A 82 5.29 7.81 -11.79
N ALA A 83 4.40 8.14 -12.73
CA ALA A 83 3.34 9.13 -12.57
C ALA A 83 2.00 8.59 -13.09
N LEU A 84 0.92 8.98 -12.42
CA LEU A 84 -0.44 8.68 -12.85
C LEU A 84 -0.83 9.54 -14.05
N LEU A 85 -1.68 9.00 -14.92
CA LEU A 85 -2.22 9.74 -16.05
C LEU A 85 -3.21 10.81 -15.58
N GLU A 86 -3.17 11.96 -16.25
CA GLU A 86 -4.13 13.04 -16.04
C GLU A 86 -5.41 12.78 -16.82
N LEU A 87 -6.22 11.86 -16.31
CA LEU A 87 -7.56 11.60 -16.85
C LEU A 87 -8.60 12.49 -16.17
N ASN A 88 -9.56 12.98 -16.96
CA ASN A 88 -10.69 13.81 -16.52
C ASN A 88 -11.87 12.98 -16.02
N THR A 89 -11.58 11.87 -15.33
CA THR A 89 -12.59 11.03 -14.69
C THR A 89 -12.66 11.39 -13.21
N PRO A 90 -13.83 11.24 -12.55
CA PRO A 90 -13.98 11.61 -11.15
C PRO A 90 -13.07 10.73 -10.27
N ILE A 91 -13.00 9.42 -10.53
CA ILE A 91 -12.13 8.49 -9.80
C ILE A 91 -10.63 8.77 -9.99
N SER A 92 -10.17 9.11 -11.20
CA SER A 92 -8.76 9.43 -11.42
C SER A 92 -8.34 10.71 -10.71
N ARG A 93 -9.21 11.74 -10.71
CA ARG A 93 -8.98 12.96 -9.91
C ARG A 93 -8.89 12.63 -8.42
N ARG A 94 -9.76 11.76 -7.92
CA ARG A 94 -9.75 11.32 -6.53
C ARG A 94 -8.48 10.57 -6.15
N VAL A 95 -8.06 9.59 -6.95
CA VAL A 95 -6.81 8.85 -6.71
C VAL A 95 -5.59 9.78 -6.75
N ARG A 96 -5.55 10.73 -7.70
CA ARG A 96 -4.48 11.75 -7.75
C ARG A 96 -4.48 12.67 -6.52
N ASP A 97 -5.65 13.10 -6.06
CA ASP A 97 -5.79 13.92 -4.83
C ASP A 97 -5.28 13.16 -3.60
N ILE A 98 -5.66 11.89 -3.44
CA ILE A 98 -5.16 11.03 -2.35
C ILE A 98 -3.63 10.94 -2.39
N VAL A 99 -3.04 10.65 -3.56
CA VAL A 99 -1.58 10.58 -3.72
C VAL A 99 -0.91 11.93 -3.40
N ALA A 100 -1.51 13.04 -3.85
CA ALA A 100 -0.99 14.38 -3.59
C ALA A 100 -1.04 14.74 -2.10
N ARG A 101 -2.14 14.42 -1.40
CA ARG A 101 -2.29 14.65 0.04
C ARG A 101 -1.31 13.84 0.86
N VAL A 102 -1.16 12.54 0.55
CA VAL A 102 -0.19 11.68 1.23
C VAL A 102 1.24 12.20 1.02
N ARG A 103 1.55 12.76 -0.15
CA ARG A 103 2.84 13.43 -0.39
C ARG A 103 2.98 14.73 0.40
N ALA A 104 1.92 15.53 0.52
CA ALA A 104 1.93 16.81 1.24
C ALA A 104 2.09 16.63 2.76
N GLU A 105 1.63 15.52 3.32
CA GLU A 105 1.84 15.17 4.74
C GLU A 105 3.32 14.87 5.08
N ARG A 106 4.16 14.62 4.07
CA ARG A 106 5.57 14.23 4.26
C ARG A 106 6.51 15.34 3.82
N GLN A 107 7.62 15.49 4.53
CA GLN A 107 8.65 16.48 4.20
C GLN A 107 9.40 16.16 2.90
N ARG A 108 9.39 14.89 2.47
CA ARG A 108 10.11 14.41 1.29
C ARG A 108 9.13 13.93 0.22
N CYS A 109 9.35 14.34 -1.01
CA CYS A 109 8.57 13.85 -2.14
C CYS A 109 8.91 12.38 -2.41
N MET A 110 7.92 11.51 -2.22
CA MET A 110 8.06 10.07 -2.45
C MET A 110 7.83 9.74 -3.93
N ARG A 111 8.77 9.00 -4.52
CA ARG A 111 8.60 8.46 -5.87
C ARG A 111 7.50 7.39 -5.84
N LEU A 112 6.51 7.55 -6.72
CA LEU A 112 5.46 6.54 -6.91
C LEU A 112 6.00 5.42 -7.80
N THR A 113 5.81 4.18 -7.36
CA THR A 113 6.16 2.98 -8.10
C THR A 113 4.89 2.13 -8.26
N LEU A 114 4.51 1.88 -9.51
CA LEU A 114 3.40 0.99 -9.81
C LEU A 114 3.88 -0.46 -9.68
N VAL A 115 3.09 -1.28 -9.01
CA VAL A 115 3.38 -2.69 -8.78
C VAL A 115 2.17 -3.48 -9.23
N ARG A 116 2.36 -4.38 -10.19
CA ARG A 116 1.31 -5.31 -10.60
C ARG A 116 1.48 -6.62 -9.84
N GLN A 117 0.37 -7.25 -9.51
CA GLN A 117 0.38 -8.63 -9.03
C GLN A 117 1.04 -9.57 -10.06
N GLY A 118 1.97 -10.39 -9.61
CA GLY A 118 2.81 -11.30 -10.39
C GLY A 118 4.18 -10.73 -10.79
N ASP A 119 4.42 -9.42 -10.66
CA ASP A 119 5.68 -8.81 -11.06
C ASP A 119 6.76 -8.91 -9.97
N LYS A 120 8.03 -8.79 -10.37
CA LYS A 120 9.19 -8.85 -9.44
C LYS A 120 9.11 -7.84 -8.30
N MET A 121 8.54 -6.67 -8.56
CA MET A 121 8.37 -5.61 -7.55
C MET A 121 7.31 -5.98 -6.50
N GLU A 122 6.45 -6.97 -6.74
CA GLU A 122 5.53 -7.47 -5.73
C GLU A 122 6.28 -8.09 -4.54
N LEU A 123 7.42 -8.76 -4.79
CA LEU A 123 8.26 -9.29 -3.72
C LEU A 123 8.77 -8.18 -2.80
N VAL A 124 9.13 -7.03 -3.37
CA VAL A 124 9.57 -5.85 -2.63
C VAL A 124 8.39 -5.22 -1.88
N PHE A 125 7.22 -5.10 -2.53
CA PHE A 125 6.00 -4.63 -1.87
C PHE A 125 5.63 -5.49 -0.66
N ARG A 126 5.70 -6.81 -0.77
CA ARG A 126 5.38 -7.75 0.32
C ARG A 126 6.31 -7.60 1.53
N GLN A 127 7.55 -7.13 1.35
CA GLN A 127 8.45 -6.82 2.46
C GLN A 127 7.95 -5.67 3.35
N PHE A 128 7.06 -4.81 2.82
CA PHE A 128 6.44 -3.74 3.60
C PHE A 128 5.14 -4.16 4.31
N LEU A 129 4.68 -5.40 4.12
CA LEU A 129 3.57 -5.98 4.87
C LEU A 129 4.09 -6.52 6.21
N VAL A 130 4.47 -5.59 7.10
CA VAL A 130 5.25 -5.85 8.32
C VAL A 130 4.59 -6.78 9.34
N GLU A 131 3.30 -7.06 9.23
CA GLU A 131 2.63 -8.00 10.14
C GLU A 131 2.81 -9.46 9.73
N ASP A 132 3.14 -9.71 8.46
CA ASP A 132 3.34 -11.05 7.93
C ASP A 132 4.74 -11.58 8.21
N ARG A 133 4.89 -12.88 7.99
CA ARG A 133 6.18 -13.55 8.08
C ARG A 133 7.01 -13.29 6.82
N HIS A 134 8.21 -12.70 6.94
CA HIS A 134 9.17 -12.55 5.85
C HIS A 134 10.29 -13.59 5.95
N GLY A 135 10.11 -14.71 5.25
CA GLY A 135 11.10 -15.80 5.25
C GLY A 135 11.17 -16.55 6.58
N GLU A 136 12.19 -17.38 6.74
CA GLU A 136 12.25 -18.31 7.88
C GLU A 136 12.58 -17.61 9.21
N ALA A 137 13.37 -16.54 9.17
CA ALA A 137 13.97 -15.91 10.35
C ALA A 137 13.20 -14.72 10.93
N SER A 138 12.19 -14.18 10.23
CA SER A 138 11.34 -13.14 10.82
C SER A 138 10.03 -13.77 11.32
N PRO A 139 9.66 -13.55 12.59
CA PRO A 139 8.37 -13.98 13.10
C PRO A 139 7.25 -13.08 12.55
N SER A 140 6.06 -13.64 12.35
CA SER A 140 4.87 -12.80 12.15
C SER A 140 4.56 -11.99 13.42
N TYR A 141 3.67 -11.01 13.30
CA TYR A 141 3.21 -10.25 14.47
C TYR A 141 2.64 -11.17 15.58
N VAL A 142 1.88 -12.21 15.21
CA VAL A 142 1.30 -13.17 16.16
C VAL A 142 2.37 -14.04 16.82
N ASP A 143 3.36 -14.49 16.05
CA ASP A 143 4.49 -15.27 16.57
C ASP A 143 5.32 -14.46 17.57
N PHE A 144 5.55 -13.19 17.26
CA PHE A 144 6.28 -12.28 18.13
C PHE A 144 5.54 -12.03 19.46
N LEU A 145 4.21 -11.84 19.42
CA LEU A 145 3.41 -11.75 20.64
C LEU A 145 3.50 -13.02 21.49
N CYS A 146 3.44 -14.19 20.86
CA CYS A 146 3.61 -15.47 21.54
C CYS A 146 5.00 -15.60 22.18
N HIS A 147 6.04 -15.15 21.48
CA HIS A 147 7.41 -15.14 21.98
C HIS A 147 7.57 -14.20 23.19
N LEU A 148 7.09 -12.95 23.10
CA LEU A 148 7.09 -12.00 24.21
C LEU A 148 6.36 -12.55 25.42
N HIS A 149 5.20 -13.17 25.23
CA HIS A 149 4.43 -13.77 26.32
C HIS A 149 5.23 -14.87 27.05
N LYS A 150 5.96 -15.71 26.30
CA LYS A 150 6.82 -16.75 26.88
C LYS A 150 7.98 -16.14 27.67
N GLU A 151 8.64 -15.11 27.14
CA GLU A 151 9.75 -14.43 27.81
C GLU A 151 9.30 -13.75 29.11
N ILE A 152 8.16 -13.05 29.09
CA ILE A 152 7.59 -12.43 30.30
C ILE A 152 7.30 -13.51 31.36
N ARG A 153 6.73 -14.64 30.95
CA ARG A 153 6.45 -15.75 31.87
C ARG A 153 7.72 -16.35 32.47
N ASN A 154 8.78 -16.51 31.67
CA ASN A 154 10.07 -17.03 32.12
C ASN A 154 10.77 -16.09 33.12
N LEU A 155 10.60 -14.77 33.00
CA LEU A 155 11.17 -13.81 33.96
C LEU A 155 10.42 -13.75 35.30
N LEU A 156 9.14 -14.15 35.29
CA LEU A 156 8.27 -14.17 36.48
C LEU A 156 8.27 -15.53 37.21
N SER A 157 8.91 -16.55 36.63
CA SER A 157 9.03 -17.91 37.19
C SER A 157 10.42 -18.11 37.78
#